data_AF-A0AA88IHS7-F1
#
_entry.id   AF-A0AA88IHS7-F1
#
_cell.length_a   1.000
_cell.length_b   1.000
_cell.length_c   1.000
_cell.angle_alpha   90.00
_cell.angle_beta   90.00
_cell.angle_gamma   90.00
#
_symmetry.space_group_name_H-M   'P 1'
#
loop_
_entity.id
_entity.type
_entity.pdbx_description
1 polymer ?
#
loop_
_entity_poly.entity_id
_entity_poly.type
_entity_poly.pdbx_seq_one_letter_code
_entity_poly.pdbx_strand_id
1 'polypeptide(L)'
;MKMERNMLHTLVVFLLMPLSCRLQEHERSSQDVCGELKQLRELVYQQAAALSEIKVKMVYMEKEKADEGEQLKAVKSELESIKKLNAVRPKVAFSAGLPAGQRGPFNAETTLIYSKVISNIGGAYNPFTGVFTAPVKGAYYIRFTAAAYSSNSHNMGVHLYKNSQHLMHLGEYDKDGTARHVSGALVLELEVGDAVYLRLVTNYALYDDTMLRNTFSGFLIFPS
;
A
#
# COMPACT_ATOMS: atom_id res chain seq x y z
N MET A 1 -29.41 70.04 28.06
CA MET A 1 -29.17 71.15 29.01
C MET A 1 -28.19 70.84 30.17
N LYS A 2 -27.65 69.62 30.32
CA LYS A 2 -26.62 69.31 31.35
C LYS A 2 -25.19 69.46 30.82
N MET A 3 -25.00 69.24 29.51
CA MET A 3 -23.71 69.35 28.83
C MET A 3 -23.21 70.80 28.69
N GLU A 4 -24.09 71.73 28.32
CA GLU A 4 -23.74 73.16 28.17
C GLU A 4 -23.43 73.85 29.51
N ARG A 5 -24.11 73.46 30.59
CA ARG A 5 -23.84 74.00 31.94
C ARG A 5 -22.48 73.54 32.46
N ASN A 6 -22.10 72.28 32.21
CA ASN A 6 -20.77 71.78 32.56
C ASN A 6 -19.69 72.51 31.76
N MET A 7 -19.89 72.70 30.46
CA MET A 7 -18.89 73.36 29.62
C MET A 7 -18.67 74.83 30.02
N LEU A 8 -19.76 75.57 30.34
CA LEU A 8 -19.65 76.93 30.87
C LEU A 8 -18.95 76.96 32.24
N HIS A 9 -19.25 76.01 33.14
CA HIS A 9 -18.60 75.95 34.45
C HIS A 9 -17.11 75.68 34.33
N THR A 10 -16.69 74.75 33.48
CA THR A 10 -15.27 74.46 33.26
C THR A 10 -14.54 75.68 32.67
N LEU A 11 -15.16 76.39 31.73
CA LEU A 11 -14.58 77.59 31.11
C LEU A 11 -14.41 78.74 32.11
N VAL A 12 -15.39 78.94 32.99
CA VAL A 12 -15.36 79.98 34.03
C VAL A 12 -14.30 79.67 35.10
N VAL A 13 -14.20 78.41 35.54
CA VAL A 13 -13.16 77.98 36.52
C VAL A 13 -11.76 78.17 35.96
N PHE A 14 -11.54 77.82 34.68
CA PHE A 14 -10.27 78.02 33.99
C PHE A 14 -9.92 79.51 33.86
N LEU A 15 -10.93 80.35 33.58
CA LEU A 15 -10.77 81.81 33.45
C LEU A 15 -10.57 82.56 34.78
N LEU A 16 -10.77 81.92 35.94
CA LEU A 16 -10.58 82.52 37.26
C LEU A 16 -9.29 82.07 37.97
N MET A 17 -8.59 81.04 37.48
CA MET A 17 -7.28 80.65 38.02
C MET A 17 -6.19 81.70 37.73
N PRO A 18 -5.23 81.93 38.63
CA PRO A 18 -4.12 82.86 38.40
C PRO A 18 -3.29 82.45 37.17
N LEU A 19 -2.76 83.44 36.43
CA LEU A 19 -2.08 83.22 35.14
C LEU A 19 -0.98 82.15 35.21
N SER A 20 -0.26 82.09 36.33
CA SER A 20 0.79 81.11 36.62
C SER A 20 0.26 79.67 36.67
N CYS A 21 -0.96 79.47 37.16
CA CYS A 21 -1.58 78.14 37.28
C CYS A 21 -2.13 77.66 35.92
N ARG A 22 -2.68 78.57 35.11
CA ARG A 22 -3.07 78.29 33.71
C ARG A 22 -1.89 77.95 32.82
N LEU A 23 -0.77 78.65 32.97
CA LEU A 23 0.48 78.33 32.26
C LEU A 23 0.99 76.94 32.66
N GLN A 24 0.90 76.57 33.93
CA GLN A 24 1.36 75.27 34.43
C GLN A 24 0.44 74.10 34.01
N GLU A 25 -0.87 74.29 33.92
CA GLU A 25 -1.79 73.30 33.33
C GLU A 25 -1.60 73.16 31.80
N HIS A 26 -1.33 74.26 31.10
CA HIS A 26 -1.02 74.25 29.67
C HIS A 26 0.35 73.59 29.40
N GLU A 27 1.36 73.84 30.23
CA GLU A 27 2.67 73.16 30.17
C GLU A 27 2.54 71.67 30.50
N ARG A 28 1.72 71.30 31.51
CA ARG A 28 1.41 69.89 31.80
C ARG A 28 0.73 69.21 30.62
N SER A 29 -0.31 69.82 30.06
CA SER A 29 -1.03 69.28 28.90
C SER A 29 -0.12 69.17 27.68
N SER A 30 0.74 70.17 27.44
CA SER A 30 1.72 70.13 26.35
C SER A 30 2.83 69.10 26.58
N GLN A 31 3.23 68.84 27.83
CA GLN A 31 4.17 67.77 28.19
C GLN A 31 3.55 66.38 28.07
N ASP A 32 2.26 66.24 28.41
CA ASP A 32 1.49 65.00 28.30
C ASP A 32 1.33 64.59 26.83
N VAL A 33 0.92 65.53 25.98
CA VAL A 33 0.86 65.36 24.51
C VAL A 33 2.24 65.02 23.93
N CYS A 34 3.32 65.65 24.41
CA CYS A 34 4.69 65.34 23.98
C CYS A 34 5.13 63.93 24.42
N GLY A 35 4.68 63.45 25.59
CA GLY A 35 4.89 62.10 26.08
C GLY A 35 4.18 61.05 25.23
N GLU A 36 2.89 61.28 24.92
CA GLU A 36 2.10 60.43 24.04
C GLU A 36 2.68 60.38 22.61
N LEU A 37 3.12 61.51 22.06
CA LEU A 37 3.78 61.57 20.74
C LEU A 37 5.11 60.80 20.72
N LYS A 38 5.89 60.81 21.81
CA LYS A 38 7.12 60.01 21.93
C LYS A 38 6.81 58.51 22.00
N GLN A 39 5.81 58.10 22.79
CA GLN A 39 5.37 56.71 22.86
C GLN A 39 4.84 56.21 21.51
N LEU A 40 4.03 57.01 20.83
CA LEU A 40 3.50 56.67 19.51
C LEU A 40 4.64 56.53 18.48
N ARG A 41 5.63 57.43 18.51
CA ARG A 41 6.82 57.34 17.65
C ARG A 41 7.62 56.07 17.90
N GLU A 42 7.81 55.69 19.16
CA GLU A 42 8.50 54.45 19.54
C GLU A 42 7.73 53.22 19.04
N LEU A 43 6.40 53.21 19.22
CA LEU A 43 5.55 52.13 18.71
C LEU A 43 5.63 52.01 17.18
N VAL A 44 5.67 53.13 16.46
CA VAL A 44 5.85 53.15 15.00
C VAL A 44 7.19 52.54 14.59
N TYR A 45 8.28 52.84 15.33
CA TYR A 45 9.58 52.21 15.07
C TYR A 45 9.56 50.71 15.35
N GLN A 46 8.94 50.27 16.45
CA GLN A 46 8.80 48.85 16.78
C GLN A 46 7.94 48.09 15.76
N GLN A 47 6.85 48.69 15.30
CA GLN A 47 6.00 48.14 14.23
C GLN A 47 6.77 48.05 12.90
N ALA A 48 7.56 49.06 12.55
CA ALA A 48 8.40 49.05 11.35
C ALA A 48 9.46 47.93 11.40
N ALA A 49 10.08 47.72 12.57
CA ALA A 49 11.03 46.63 12.78
C ALA A 49 10.34 45.25 12.62
N ALA A 50 9.21 45.03 13.29
CA ALA A 50 8.45 43.78 13.17
C ALA A 50 7.97 43.49 11.74
N LEU A 51 7.52 44.53 11.01
CA LEU A 51 7.15 44.42 9.60
C LEU A 51 8.32 44.00 8.72
N SER A 52 9.53 44.49 9.01
CA SER A 52 10.73 44.09 8.28
C SER A 52 11.05 42.60 8.48
N GLU A 53 10.93 42.09 9.71
CA GLU A 53 11.17 40.67 10.03
C GLU A 53 10.12 39.76 9.38
N ILE A 54 8.85 40.15 9.43
CA ILE A 54 7.75 39.42 8.78
C ILE A 54 7.99 39.35 7.27
N LYS A 55 8.39 40.46 6.65
CA LYS A 55 8.68 40.50 5.21
C LYS A 55 9.81 39.55 4.83
N VAL A 56 10.86 39.49 5.64
CA VAL A 56 11.97 38.54 5.44
C VAL A 56 11.47 37.10 5.55
N LYS A 57 10.73 36.74 6.60
CA LYS A 57 10.15 35.39 6.76
C LYS A 57 9.20 35.01 5.62
N MET A 58 8.41 35.97 5.11
CA MET A 58 7.50 35.75 3.97
C MET A 58 8.26 35.32 2.73
N VAL A 59 9.37 35.99 2.41
CA VAL A 59 10.21 35.63 1.26
C VAL A 59 10.82 34.22 1.44
N TYR A 60 11.25 33.87 2.65
CA TYR A 60 11.73 32.51 2.94
C TYR A 60 10.64 31.45 2.74
N MET A 61 9.43 31.68 3.27
CA MET A 61 8.30 30.76 3.08
C MET A 61 7.86 30.65 1.61
N GLU A 62 7.91 31.74 0.85
CA GLU A 62 7.61 31.72 -0.60
C GLU A 62 8.61 30.86 -1.36
N LYS A 63 9.90 30.95 -1.00
CA LYS A 63 10.94 30.12 -1.57
C LYS A 63 10.74 28.64 -1.19
N GLU A 64 10.49 28.33 0.08
CA GLU A 64 10.24 26.97 0.55
C GLU A 64 9.01 26.36 -0.14
N LYS A 65 7.92 27.12 -0.26
CA LYS A 65 6.72 26.68 -0.99
C LYS A 65 6.99 26.45 -2.48
N ALA A 66 7.88 27.22 -3.10
CA ALA A 66 8.28 27.02 -4.49
C ALA A 66 9.09 25.71 -4.63
N ASP A 67 10.05 25.48 -3.73
CA ASP A 67 10.87 24.27 -3.68
C ASP A 67 9.98 23.02 -3.41
N GLU A 68 9.06 23.08 -2.46
CA GLU A 68 8.05 22.04 -2.20
C GLU A 68 7.16 21.79 -3.43
N GLY A 69 6.73 22.85 -4.10
CA GLY A 69 5.94 22.77 -5.32
C GLY A 69 6.67 22.09 -6.47
N GLU A 70 7.99 22.26 -6.56
CA GLU A 70 8.84 21.57 -7.53
C GLU A 70 9.03 20.08 -7.17
N GLN A 71 9.31 19.79 -5.89
CA GLN A 71 9.39 18.41 -5.40
C GLN A 71 8.07 17.65 -5.61
N LEU A 72 6.93 18.29 -5.34
CA LEU A 72 5.61 17.68 -5.54
C LEU A 72 5.35 17.32 -7.01
N LYS A 73 5.80 18.16 -7.94
CA LYS A 73 5.72 17.87 -9.38
C LYS A 73 6.60 16.67 -9.75
N ALA A 74 7.81 16.59 -9.21
CA ALA A 74 8.72 15.47 -9.44
C ALA A 74 8.17 14.14 -8.87
N VAL A 75 7.69 14.14 -7.63
CA VAL A 75 7.07 12.95 -7.01
C VAL A 75 5.84 12.50 -7.79
N LYS A 76 5.02 13.45 -8.26
CA LYS A 76 3.84 13.14 -9.06
C LYS A 76 4.19 12.49 -10.40
N SER A 77 5.25 12.94 -11.08
CA SER A 77 5.67 12.34 -12.36
C SER A 77 6.24 10.94 -12.17
N GLU A 78 6.99 10.71 -11.09
CA GLU A 78 7.49 9.37 -10.73
C GLU A 78 6.35 8.42 -10.38
N LEU A 79 5.36 8.88 -9.60
CA LEU A 79 4.17 8.09 -9.26
C LEU A 79 3.40 7.63 -10.51
N GLU A 80 3.20 8.50 -11.49
CA GLU A 80 2.55 8.14 -12.75
C GLU A 80 3.35 7.11 -13.54
N SER A 81 4.69 7.20 -13.51
CA SER A 81 5.57 6.22 -14.13
C SER A 81 5.45 4.84 -13.46
N ILE A 82 5.44 4.79 -12.12
CA ILE A 82 5.27 3.56 -11.34
C ILE A 82 3.89 2.93 -11.60
N LYS A 83 2.83 3.73 -11.63
CA LYS A 83 1.48 3.24 -11.95
C LYS A 83 1.43 2.59 -13.32
N LYS A 84 2.04 3.23 -14.33
CA LYS A 84 2.11 2.69 -15.68
C LYS A 84 2.90 1.38 -15.72
N LEU A 85 4.05 1.30 -15.06
CA LEU A 85 4.82 0.07 -14.96
C LEU A 85 4.02 -1.06 -14.28
N ASN A 86 3.33 -0.76 -13.17
CA ASN A 86 2.50 -1.74 -12.47
C ASN A 86 1.28 -2.22 -13.28
N ALA A 87 0.75 -1.39 -14.18
CA ALA A 87 -0.32 -1.78 -15.09
C ALA A 87 0.16 -2.76 -16.17
N VAL A 88 1.42 -2.66 -16.60
CA VAL A 88 2.02 -3.50 -17.64
C VAL A 88 2.66 -4.76 -17.07
N ARG A 89 2.97 -4.80 -15.76
CA ARG A 89 3.57 -5.97 -15.11
C ARG A 89 2.66 -7.19 -15.25
N PRO A 90 3.19 -8.33 -15.77
CA PRO A 90 2.41 -9.54 -15.91
C PRO A 90 1.97 -10.04 -14.53
N LYS A 91 0.69 -10.36 -14.40
CA LYS A 91 0.11 -10.96 -13.19
C LYS A 91 -0.31 -12.37 -13.55
N VAL A 92 0.36 -13.34 -12.94
CA VAL A 92 0.11 -14.77 -13.21
C VAL A 92 -0.02 -15.48 -11.88
N ALA A 93 -1.19 -16.06 -11.64
CA ALA A 93 -1.44 -16.87 -10.46
C ALA A 93 -2.60 -17.82 -10.72
N PHE A 94 -2.47 -19.07 -10.30
CA PHE A 94 -3.55 -20.04 -10.38
C PHE A 94 -3.65 -20.86 -9.10
N SER A 95 -4.85 -21.35 -8.85
CA SER A 95 -5.11 -22.38 -7.84
C SER A 95 -6.28 -23.23 -8.31
N ALA A 96 -6.09 -24.54 -8.28
CA ALA A 96 -7.10 -25.50 -8.71
C ALA A 96 -7.09 -26.75 -7.84
N GLY A 97 -8.24 -27.42 -7.77
CA GLY A 97 -8.44 -28.66 -7.01
C GLY A 97 -8.85 -29.83 -7.89
N LEU A 98 -8.66 -31.05 -7.37
CA LEU A 98 -9.26 -32.22 -8.01
C LEU A 98 -10.79 -32.19 -7.84
N PRO A 99 -11.56 -32.73 -8.81
CA PRO A 99 -12.96 -33.01 -8.57
C PRO A 99 -13.10 -34.11 -7.52
N ALA A 100 -14.27 -34.17 -6.86
CA ALA A 100 -14.57 -35.22 -5.89
C ALA A 100 -14.45 -36.63 -6.48
N GLY A 101 -14.21 -37.60 -5.59
CA GLY A 101 -14.05 -39.01 -5.91
C GLY A 101 -12.59 -39.45 -6.01
N GLN A 102 -12.41 -40.75 -6.25
CA GLN A 102 -11.10 -41.37 -6.34
C GLN A 102 -10.43 -41.09 -7.69
N ARG A 103 -9.11 -40.88 -7.67
CA ARG A 103 -8.24 -40.89 -8.85
C ARG A 103 -7.26 -42.05 -8.71
N GLY A 104 -7.16 -42.88 -9.75
CA GLY A 104 -6.41 -44.12 -9.70
C GLY A 104 -7.07 -45.19 -8.78
N PRO A 105 -6.37 -46.30 -8.54
CA PRO A 105 -5.09 -46.66 -9.16
C PRO A 105 -5.22 -46.79 -10.67
N PHE A 106 -4.24 -46.26 -11.39
CA PHE A 106 -4.10 -46.46 -12.83
C PHE A 106 -2.91 -47.37 -13.12
N ASN A 107 -2.99 -48.18 -14.16
CA ASN A 107 -1.92 -49.09 -14.59
C ASN A 107 -0.74 -48.37 -15.26
N ALA A 108 -0.83 -47.06 -15.45
CA ALA A 108 0.23 -46.19 -15.93
C ALA A 108 0.17 -44.83 -15.23
N GLU A 109 1.32 -44.17 -15.18
CA GLU A 109 1.44 -42.82 -14.65
C GLU A 109 0.55 -41.86 -15.46
N THR A 110 -0.32 -41.12 -14.79
CA THR A 110 -1.42 -40.38 -15.45
C THR A 110 -1.40 -38.91 -15.02
N THR A 111 -1.45 -37.98 -15.97
CA THR A 111 -1.54 -36.55 -15.66
C THR A 111 -2.82 -36.24 -14.90
N LEU A 112 -2.69 -35.54 -13.78
CA LEU A 112 -3.80 -35.16 -12.93
C LEU A 112 -4.46 -33.87 -13.45
N ILE A 113 -5.77 -33.94 -13.68
CA ILE A 113 -6.56 -32.80 -14.14
C ILE A 113 -7.28 -32.18 -12.94
N TYR A 114 -6.74 -31.07 -12.43
CA TYR A 114 -7.35 -30.28 -11.36
C TYR A 114 -8.40 -29.34 -11.96
N SER A 115 -9.57 -29.88 -12.35
CA SER A 115 -10.58 -29.11 -13.08
C SER A 115 -11.40 -28.14 -12.21
N LYS A 116 -11.33 -28.23 -10.87
CA LYS A 116 -12.00 -27.29 -9.96
C LYS A 116 -11.16 -26.02 -9.80
N VAL A 117 -11.31 -25.08 -10.73
CA VAL A 117 -10.57 -23.81 -10.72
C VAL A 117 -11.07 -22.89 -9.60
N ILE A 118 -10.14 -22.42 -8.77
CA ILE A 118 -10.40 -21.43 -7.70
C ILE A 118 -9.96 -20.04 -8.17
N SER A 119 -8.80 -19.96 -8.81
CA SER A 119 -8.29 -18.75 -9.46
C SER A 119 -7.43 -19.11 -10.68
N ASN A 120 -7.43 -18.25 -11.69
CA ASN A 120 -6.62 -18.40 -12.91
C ASN A 120 -6.27 -17.03 -13.51
N ILE A 121 -5.60 -16.19 -12.72
CA ILE A 121 -5.15 -14.86 -13.11
C ILE A 121 -4.09 -15.00 -14.21
N GLY A 122 -4.32 -14.32 -15.34
CA GLY A 122 -3.47 -14.42 -16.53
C GLY A 122 -3.78 -15.63 -17.42
N GLY A 123 -4.72 -16.51 -17.03
CA GLY A 123 -5.20 -17.60 -17.90
C GLY A 123 -4.16 -18.67 -18.24
N ALA A 124 -3.09 -18.78 -17.44
CA ALA A 124 -1.95 -19.65 -17.71
C ALA A 124 -2.16 -21.13 -17.31
N TYR A 125 -3.21 -21.43 -16.54
CA TYR A 125 -3.59 -22.80 -16.20
C TYR A 125 -4.71 -23.32 -17.09
N ASN A 126 -4.55 -24.52 -17.66
CA ASN A 126 -5.57 -25.19 -18.45
C ASN A 126 -6.28 -26.28 -17.63
N PRO A 127 -7.55 -26.07 -17.24
CA PRO A 127 -8.30 -27.02 -16.41
C PRO A 127 -8.76 -28.28 -17.15
N PHE A 128 -8.62 -28.34 -18.48
CA PHE A 128 -8.93 -29.52 -19.28
C PHE A 128 -7.73 -30.47 -19.41
N THR A 129 -6.51 -29.97 -19.25
CA THR A 129 -5.27 -30.76 -19.36
C THR A 129 -4.56 -30.95 -18.03
N GLY A 130 -4.84 -30.12 -17.03
CA GLY A 130 -4.12 -30.13 -15.75
C GLY A 130 -2.79 -29.38 -15.79
N VAL A 131 -2.49 -28.66 -16.87
CA VAL A 131 -1.18 -28.09 -17.16
C VAL A 131 -1.17 -26.58 -16.93
N PHE A 132 -0.16 -26.10 -16.19
CA PHE A 132 0.23 -24.70 -16.16
C PHE A 132 1.29 -24.43 -17.23
N THR A 133 1.13 -23.38 -18.02
CA THR A 133 2.11 -22.98 -19.05
C THR A 133 2.58 -21.57 -18.76
N ALA A 134 3.89 -21.36 -18.59
CA ALA A 134 4.45 -20.06 -18.28
C ALA A 134 4.22 -19.07 -19.45
N PRO A 135 3.46 -17.97 -19.25
CA PRO A 135 3.20 -17.00 -20.30
C PRO A 135 4.32 -15.97 -20.47
N VAL A 136 5.19 -15.84 -19.46
CA VAL A 136 6.33 -14.92 -19.44
C VAL A 136 7.53 -15.66 -18.82
N LYS A 137 8.75 -15.25 -19.15
CA LYS A 137 9.94 -15.73 -18.47
C LYS A 137 9.99 -15.19 -17.04
N GLY A 138 10.36 -16.01 -16.08
CA GLY A 138 10.54 -15.54 -14.70
C GLY A 138 10.68 -16.63 -13.66
N ALA A 139 10.71 -16.20 -12.39
CA ALA A 139 10.70 -17.09 -11.24
C ALA A 139 9.26 -17.35 -10.77
N TYR A 140 8.89 -18.62 -10.64
CA TYR A 140 7.55 -19.07 -10.26
C TYR A 140 7.61 -19.90 -8.97
N TYR A 141 6.70 -19.62 -8.03
CA TYR A 141 6.45 -20.52 -6.91
C TYR A 141 5.35 -21.49 -7.29
N ILE A 142 5.65 -22.79 -7.27
CA ILE A 142 4.71 -23.87 -7.57
C ILE A 142 4.54 -24.72 -6.31
N ARG A 143 3.29 -24.94 -5.88
CA ARG A 143 2.97 -25.80 -4.73
C ARG A 143 1.82 -26.74 -5.02
N PHE A 144 1.81 -27.85 -4.30
CA PHE A 144 0.73 -28.82 -4.41
C PHE A 144 0.53 -29.57 -3.10
N THR A 145 -0.66 -30.12 -2.95
CA THR A 145 -1.00 -31.09 -1.91
C THR A 145 -1.66 -32.27 -2.59
N ALA A 146 -1.18 -33.46 -2.25
CA ALA A 146 -1.82 -34.73 -2.58
C ALA A 146 -2.36 -35.34 -1.31
N ALA A 147 -3.58 -35.86 -1.37
CA ALA A 147 -4.32 -36.42 -0.25
C ALA A 147 -5.05 -37.69 -0.70
N ALA A 148 -5.04 -38.67 0.18
CA ALA A 148 -5.77 -39.92 -0.01
C ALA A 148 -6.50 -40.26 1.30
N TYR A 149 -7.71 -40.77 1.13
CA TYR A 149 -8.56 -41.27 2.19
C TYR A 149 -9.22 -42.53 1.66
N SER A 150 -8.73 -43.70 2.06
CA SER A 150 -9.27 -44.98 1.59
C SER A 150 -8.99 -46.10 2.57
N SER A 151 -9.98 -46.99 2.75
CA SER A 151 -9.85 -48.27 3.45
C SER A 151 -9.16 -49.35 2.61
N ASN A 152 -8.80 -49.07 1.35
CA ASN A 152 -8.40 -50.07 0.37
C ASN A 152 -6.88 -50.16 0.15
N SER A 153 -6.05 -49.68 1.09
CA SER A 153 -4.59 -49.89 1.12
C SER A 153 -3.86 -49.54 -0.18
N HIS A 154 -4.10 -48.36 -0.75
CA HIS A 154 -3.36 -47.90 -1.94
C HIS A 154 -2.35 -46.83 -1.54
N ASN A 155 -1.10 -46.99 -1.99
CA ASN A 155 -0.11 -45.92 -1.87
C ASN A 155 -0.61 -44.65 -2.54
N MET A 156 -0.15 -43.52 -2.04
CA MET A 156 -0.53 -42.20 -2.52
C MET A 156 0.71 -41.40 -2.85
N GLY A 157 0.61 -40.54 -3.87
CA GLY A 157 1.78 -39.77 -4.28
C GLY A 157 1.71 -39.29 -5.71
N VAL A 158 2.49 -38.25 -5.95
CA VAL A 158 2.50 -37.51 -7.21
C VAL A 158 3.94 -37.21 -7.61
N HIS A 159 4.12 -37.07 -8.91
CA HIS A 159 5.32 -36.57 -9.53
C HIS A 159 5.06 -35.17 -10.10
N LEU A 160 5.95 -34.23 -9.81
CA LEU A 160 5.97 -32.91 -10.44
C LEU A 160 6.87 -32.94 -11.67
N TYR A 161 6.33 -32.50 -12.80
CA TYR A 161 7.06 -32.38 -14.06
C TYR A 161 7.20 -30.92 -14.48
N LYS A 162 8.36 -30.61 -15.06
CA LYS A 162 8.57 -29.46 -15.94
C LYS A 162 8.87 -30.00 -17.34
N ASN A 163 8.02 -29.69 -18.31
CA ASN A 163 8.02 -30.31 -19.62
C ASN A 163 8.05 -31.84 -19.46
N SER A 164 9.03 -32.52 -20.03
CA SER A 164 9.19 -33.98 -19.88
C SER A 164 10.13 -34.38 -18.73
N GLN A 165 10.66 -33.43 -17.96
CA GLN A 165 11.59 -33.69 -16.87
C GLN A 165 10.85 -33.89 -15.55
N HIS A 166 11.06 -35.04 -14.93
CA HIS A 166 10.63 -35.32 -13.57
C HIS A 166 11.48 -34.51 -12.57
N LEU A 167 10.85 -33.64 -11.79
CA LEU A 167 11.53 -32.76 -10.83
C LEU A 167 11.45 -33.26 -9.39
N MET A 168 10.31 -33.82 -8.99
CA MET A 168 10.06 -34.18 -7.59
C MET A 168 9.07 -35.33 -7.50
N HIS A 169 9.39 -36.31 -6.65
CA HIS A 169 8.46 -37.31 -6.16
C HIS A 169 8.03 -36.95 -4.74
N LEU A 170 6.74 -37.09 -4.46
CA LEU A 170 6.20 -36.97 -3.12
C LEU A 170 5.07 -37.97 -2.92
N GLY A 171 5.19 -38.84 -1.92
CA GLY A 171 4.20 -39.88 -1.68
C GLY A 171 4.40 -40.60 -0.35
N GLU A 172 3.38 -41.34 0.04
CA GLU A 172 3.32 -42.14 1.26
C GLU A 172 2.83 -43.55 0.93
N TYR A 173 3.30 -44.51 1.72
CA TYR A 173 2.79 -45.87 1.68
C TYR A 173 1.54 -45.98 2.54
N ASP A 174 0.48 -46.56 1.99
CA ASP A 174 -0.69 -46.88 2.79
C ASP A 174 -0.52 -48.25 3.43
N LYS A 175 -0.44 -48.28 4.76
CA LYS A 175 -0.25 -49.50 5.55
C LYS A 175 -1.42 -49.82 6.48
N ASP A 176 -2.36 -48.91 6.64
CA ASP A 176 -3.37 -48.95 7.70
C ASP A 176 -4.71 -48.25 7.37
N GLY A 177 -4.89 -47.74 6.15
CA GLY A 177 -6.13 -47.08 5.71
C GLY A 177 -6.37 -45.71 6.36
N THR A 178 -5.34 -45.11 6.98
CA THR A 178 -5.43 -43.78 7.58
C THR A 178 -5.34 -42.67 6.54
N ALA A 179 -5.99 -41.53 6.83
CA ALA A 179 -5.91 -40.34 6.00
C ALA A 179 -4.46 -39.85 5.92
N ARG A 180 -3.92 -39.75 4.70
CA ARG A 180 -2.59 -39.22 4.46
C ARG A 180 -2.63 -38.02 3.54
N HIS A 181 -1.75 -37.06 3.82
CA HIS A 181 -1.54 -35.90 2.98
C HIS A 181 -0.06 -35.59 2.91
N VAL A 182 0.38 -35.23 1.72
CA VAL A 182 1.74 -34.73 1.47
C VAL A 182 1.65 -33.42 0.72
N SER A 183 2.49 -32.46 1.09
CA SER A 183 2.54 -31.16 0.43
C SER A 183 3.97 -30.85 0.02
N GLY A 184 4.14 -30.37 -1.21
CA GLY A 184 5.43 -30.02 -1.79
C GLY A 184 5.37 -28.67 -2.46
N ALA A 185 6.53 -28.03 -2.58
CA ALA A 185 6.68 -26.80 -3.33
C ALA A 185 8.08 -26.66 -3.91
N LEU A 186 8.20 -25.97 -5.05
CA LEU A 186 9.45 -25.57 -5.68
C LEU A 186 9.36 -24.12 -6.15
N VAL A 187 10.50 -23.43 -6.13
CA VAL A 187 10.70 -22.22 -6.92
C VAL A 187 11.37 -22.65 -8.23
N LEU A 188 10.75 -22.35 -9.36
CA LEU A 188 11.21 -22.74 -10.68
C LEU A 188 11.49 -21.50 -11.53
N GLU A 189 12.64 -21.48 -12.19
CA GLU A 189 12.86 -20.57 -13.33
C GLU A 189 12.25 -21.19 -14.57
N LEU A 190 11.29 -20.48 -15.17
CA LEU A 190 10.54 -20.94 -16.34
C LEU A 190 10.76 -19.99 -17.51
N GLU A 191 10.95 -20.57 -18.68
CA GLU A 191 10.92 -19.88 -19.96
C GLU A 191 9.47 -19.78 -20.48
N VAL A 192 9.22 -18.88 -21.43
CA VAL A 192 7.91 -18.79 -22.08
C VAL A 192 7.57 -20.12 -22.75
N GLY A 193 6.40 -20.67 -22.41
CA GLY A 193 5.93 -21.94 -22.94
C GLY A 193 6.33 -23.18 -22.13
N ASP A 194 7.18 -23.05 -21.10
CA ASP A 194 7.47 -24.15 -20.19
C ASP A 194 6.17 -24.62 -19.51
N ALA A 195 5.94 -25.93 -19.55
CA ALA A 195 4.76 -26.58 -18.99
C ALA A 195 5.08 -27.22 -17.64
N VAL A 196 4.24 -26.99 -16.63
CA VAL A 196 4.36 -27.60 -15.30
C VAL A 196 3.05 -28.30 -14.94
N TYR A 197 3.16 -29.56 -14.52
CA TYR A 197 2.00 -30.39 -14.22
C TYR A 197 2.34 -31.53 -13.26
N LEU A 198 1.29 -32.08 -12.64
CA LEU A 198 1.41 -33.22 -11.74
C LEU A 198 0.93 -34.49 -12.41
N ARG A 199 1.61 -35.60 -12.14
CA ARG A 199 1.16 -36.94 -12.54
C ARG A 199 0.97 -37.81 -11.32
N LEU A 200 -0.09 -38.61 -11.34
CA LEU A 200 -0.32 -39.68 -10.37
C LEU A 200 0.61 -40.83 -10.69
N VAL A 201 1.34 -41.32 -9.68
CA VAL A 201 2.25 -42.46 -9.81
C VAL A 201 1.46 -43.72 -10.19
N THR A 202 2.05 -44.59 -11.00
CA THR A 202 1.44 -45.88 -11.38
C THR A 202 1.02 -46.68 -10.15
N ASN A 203 -0.18 -47.25 -10.16
CA ASN A 203 -0.80 -48.01 -9.07
C ASN A 203 -1.08 -47.21 -7.79
N TYR A 204 -0.89 -45.89 -7.79
CA TYR A 204 -1.19 -45.04 -6.63
C TYR A 204 -2.58 -44.43 -6.78
N ALA A 205 -3.20 -44.07 -5.66
CA ALA A 205 -4.51 -43.46 -5.63
C ALA A 205 -4.54 -42.17 -4.81
N LEU A 206 -5.40 -41.24 -5.23
CA LEU A 206 -5.78 -40.04 -4.48
C LEU A 206 -7.28 -40.01 -4.29
N TYR A 207 -7.73 -39.29 -3.28
CA TYR A 207 -9.14 -39.10 -3.02
C TYR A 207 -9.43 -37.65 -2.67
N ASP A 208 -10.49 -37.10 -3.26
CA ASP A 208 -11.04 -35.80 -2.86
C ASP A 208 -12.53 -35.91 -2.56
N ASP A 209 -13.00 -34.99 -1.73
CA ASP A 209 -14.40 -34.81 -1.35
C ASP A 209 -14.78 -33.33 -1.53
N THR A 210 -15.78 -32.86 -0.79
CA THR A 210 -16.17 -31.44 -0.82
C THR A 210 -15.15 -30.51 -0.15
N MET A 211 -14.14 -31.04 0.54
CA MET A 211 -13.18 -30.31 1.37
C MET A 211 -11.91 -29.87 0.64
N LEU A 212 -11.77 -30.15 -0.68
CA LEU A 212 -10.69 -29.63 -1.51
C LEU A 212 -9.30 -30.02 -0.96
N ARG A 213 -9.09 -31.33 -0.78
CA ARG A 213 -7.89 -31.87 -0.13
C ARG A 213 -6.68 -31.88 -1.05
N ASN A 214 -6.92 -32.05 -2.35
CA ASN A 214 -5.88 -32.07 -3.37
C ASN A 214 -5.90 -30.74 -4.11
N THR A 215 -4.80 -30.01 -4.05
CA THR A 215 -4.67 -28.71 -4.67
C THR A 215 -3.38 -28.59 -5.45
N PHE A 216 -3.42 -27.82 -6.53
CA PHE A 216 -2.28 -27.43 -7.33
C PHE A 216 -2.36 -25.92 -7.55
N SER A 217 -1.32 -25.20 -7.15
CA SER A 217 -1.30 -23.74 -7.21
C SER A 217 0.07 -23.25 -7.62
N GLY A 218 0.11 -22.06 -8.21
CA GLY A 218 1.36 -21.39 -8.48
C GLY A 218 1.20 -19.94 -8.89
N PHE A 219 2.26 -19.16 -8.77
CA PHE A 219 2.25 -17.75 -9.14
C PHE A 219 3.65 -17.26 -9.57
N LEU A 220 3.66 -16.23 -10.42
CA LEU A 220 4.87 -15.50 -10.80
C LEU A 220 5.33 -14.66 -9.60
N ILE A 221 6.57 -14.85 -9.17
CA ILE A 221 7.21 -14.04 -8.13
C ILE A 221 7.69 -12.73 -8.76
N PHE A 222 8.49 -12.83 -9.83
CA PHE A 222 8.92 -11.71 -10.66
C PHE A 222 9.30 -12.20 -12.06
N PRO A 223 9.03 -11.39 -13.11
CA PRO A 223 9.54 -11.66 -14.46
C PRO A 223 11.07 -11.46 -14.51
N SER A 224 11.73 -12.17 -15.43
CA SER A 224 13.17 -12.04 -15.72
C SER A 224 13.43 -11.40 -17.08
#